data_AF-A0A833R8V2-F1
#
_entry.id   AF-A0A833R8V2-F1
#
_cell.length_a   1.000
_cell.length_b   1.000
_cell.length_c   1.000
_cell.angle_alpha   90.00
_cell.angle_beta   90.00
_cell.angle_gamma   90.00
#
_symmetry.space_group_name_H-M   'P 1'
#
loop_
_entity.id
_entity.type
_entity.pdbx_description
1 polymer ?
#
loop_
_entity_poly.entity_id
_entity_poly.type
_entity_poly.pdbx_seq_one_letter_code
_entity_poly.pdbx_strand_id
1 'polypeptide(L)'
;MAKSVQFALFLLLSYQLLSLVSATPIANFCGKTHDPRLCMNAINTFSGAYPATINAQAMLRMHLSAISKRCVSAKTRALRMAKGAGSSTRMSLKTCAELYNNAVDLIGVSMRALNANDGQTGQMVQIMLQEIRQSAQQCDVQFQRPGLSNPLSHVSGSIVKMTVNADDLNNLMNSNPNLFH
;
A
#
# COMPACT_ATOMS: atom_id res chain seq x y z
N MET A 1 -12.05 50.74 -25.93
CA MET A 1 -11.75 49.33 -26.23
C MET A 1 -10.55 48.78 -25.44
N ALA A 2 -9.52 49.56 -25.12
CA ALA A 2 -8.33 49.07 -24.37
C ALA A 2 -8.60 48.59 -22.92
N LYS A 3 -9.51 49.24 -22.18
CA LYS A 3 -9.82 48.87 -20.77
C LYS A 3 -10.51 47.50 -20.64
N SER A 4 -11.26 47.09 -21.65
CA SER A 4 -12.01 45.82 -21.66
C SER A 4 -11.09 44.61 -21.86
N VAL A 5 -10.01 44.77 -22.64
CA VAL A 5 -9.00 43.73 -22.89
C VAL A 5 -8.14 43.49 -21.65
N GLN A 6 -7.81 44.57 -20.93
CA GLN A 6 -7.01 44.50 -19.70
C GLN A 6 -7.75 43.81 -18.55
N PHE A 7 -9.07 44.01 -18.47
CA PHE A 7 -9.94 43.32 -17.51
C PHE A 7 -10.08 41.81 -17.83
N ALA A 8 -10.19 41.46 -19.12
CA ALA A 8 -10.23 40.06 -19.56
C ALA A 8 -8.90 39.33 -19.32
N LEU A 9 -7.76 39.99 -19.51
CA LEU A 9 -6.44 39.44 -19.20
C LEU A 9 -6.24 39.21 -17.69
N PHE A 10 -6.72 40.11 -16.84
CA PHE A 10 -6.68 39.92 -15.38
C PHE A 10 -7.55 38.74 -14.93
N LEU A 11 -8.74 38.57 -15.52
CA LEU A 11 -9.62 37.43 -15.22
C LEU A 11 -9.01 36.10 -15.69
N LEU A 12 -8.38 36.06 -16.87
CA LEU A 12 -7.69 34.86 -17.38
C LEU A 12 -6.44 34.53 -16.56
N LEU A 13 -5.67 35.52 -16.10
CA LEU A 13 -4.52 35.32 -15.20
C LEU A 13 -4.96 34.84 -13.81
N SER A 14 -6.07 35.35 -13.27
CA SER A 14 -6.64 34.82 -12.02
C SER A 14 -7.17 33.39 -12.17
N TYR A 15 -7.71 33.02 -13.34
CA TYR A 15 -8.19 31.68 -13.61
C TYR A 15 -7.04 30.66 -13.71
N GLN A 16 -5.89 31.06 -14.26
CA GLN A 16 -4.69 30.21 -14.30
C GLN A 16 -3.97 30.09 -12.95
N LEU A 17 -4.12 31.07 -12.06
CA LEU A 17 -3.61 31.01 -10.68
C LEU A 17 -4.51 30.19 -9.73
N LEU A 18 -5.82 30.07 -10.01
CA LEU A 18 -6.72 29.19 -9.25
C LEU A 18 -6.59 27.69 -9.62
N SER A 19 -5.91 27.38 -10.72
CA SER A 19 -5.56 25.99 -11.07
C SER A 19 -4.29 25.46 -10.40
N LEU A 20 -3.73 26.18 -9.42
CA LEU A 20 -2.96 25.53 -8.33
C LEU A 20 -3.95 24.68 -7.52
N VAL A 21 -4.37 23.56 -8.11
CA VAL A 21 -5.08 22.49 -7.42
C VAL A 21 -4.25 22.21 -6.18
N SER A 22 -4.76 22.58 -5.00
CA SER A 22 -4.21 22.12 -3.74
C SER A 22 -4.25 20.60 -3.81
N ALA A 23 -3.11 19.98 -4.13
CA ALA A 23 -3.01 18.53 -4.16
C ALA A 23 -3.56 18.04 -2.82
N THR A 24 -4.56 17.14 -2.85
CA THR A 24 -5.14 16.64 -1.61
C THR A 24 -4.01 16.10 -0.72
N PRO A 25 -4.12 16.15 0.61
CA PRO A 25 -3.08 15.62 1.50
C PRO A 25 -2.63 14.21 1.09
N ILE A 26 -3.58 13.37 0.67
CA ILE A 26 -3.36 12.03 0.13
C ILE A 26 -2.46 12.06 -1.12
N ALA A 27 -2.75 12.92 -2.11
CA ALA A 27 -1.95 13.06 -3.32
C ALA A 27 -0.51 13.53 -3.02
N ASN A 28 -0.34 14.42 -2.04
CA ASN A 28 0.98 14.89 -1.62
C ASN A 28 1.85 13.76 -1.00
N PHE A 29 1.26 12.92 -0.17
CA PHE A 29 1.96 11.77 0.41
C PHE A 29 2.22 10.69 -0.66
N CYS A 30 1.21 10.32 -1.45
CA CYS A 30 1.38 9.31 -2.49
C CYS A 30 2.35 9.74 -3.60
N GLY A 31 2.45 11.04 -3.91
CA GLY A 31 3.44 11.57 -4.85
C GLY A 31 4.89 11.38 -4.43
N LYS A 32 5.14 11.05 -3.15
CA LYS A 32 6.47 10.74 -2.59
C LYS A 32 6.73 9.23 -2.45
N THR A 33 5.83 8.39 -2.94
CA THR A 33 5.99 6.93 -2.95
C THR A 33 6.47 6.44 -4.31
N HIS A 34 7.03 5.24 -4.34
CA HIS A 34 7.57 4.60 -5.54
C HIS A 34 6.54 4.41 -6.67
N ASP A 35 5.30 4.06 -6.33
CA ASP A 35 4.16 4.00 -7.26
C ASP A 35 3.00 4.85 -6.72
N PRO A 36 2.94 6.16 -7.07
CA PRO A 36 1.91 7.07 -6.58
C PRO A 36 0.49 6.60 -6.90
N ARG A 37 0.28 6.04 -8.09
CA ARG A 37 -1.04 5.56 -8.52
C ARG A 37 -1.49 4.36 -7.69
N LEU A 38 -0.60 3.41 -7.42
CA LEU A 38 -0.89 2.29 -6.54
C LEU A 38 -1.16 2.75 -5.11
N CYS A 39 -0.40 3.73 -4.61
CA CYS A 39 -0.65 4.36 -3.31
C CYS A 39 -2.06 4.96 -3.22
N MET A 40 -2.44 5.79 -4.19
CA MET A 40 -3.77 6.41 -4.26
C MET A 40 -4.89 5.36 -4.27
N ASN A 41 -4.77 4.36 -5.15
CA ASN A 41 -5.78 3.30 -5.27
C ASN A 41 -5.94 2.49 -3.99
N ALA A 42 -4.83 2.18 -3.32
CA ALA A 42 -4.83 1.46 -2.05
C ALA A 42 -5.54 2.29 -0.95
N ILE A 43 -5.24 3.58 -0.86
CA ILE A 43 -5.70 4.45 0.22
C ILE A 43 -7.15 4.90 0.03
N ASN A 44 -7.58 5.19 -1.19
CA ASN A 44 -8.96 5.59 -1.49
C ASN A 44 -10.00 4.54 -1.03
N THR A 45 -9.61 3.26 -0.92
CA THR A 45 -10.49 2.20 -0.42
C THR A 45 -10.78 2.34 1.08
N PHE A 46 -9.94 3.06 1.83
CA PHE A 46 -10.00 3.15 3.29
C PHE A 46 -10.10 4.57 3.83
N SER A 47 -10.05 5.60 2.98
CA SER A 47 -10.04 7.00 3.41
C SER A 47 -11.22 7.40 4.29
N GLY A 48 -12.39 6.76 4.13
CA GLY A 48 -13.56 7.00 4.98
C GLY A 48 -13.52 6.35 6.37
N ALA A 49 -12.57 5.45 6.63
CA ALA A 49 -12.42 4.72 7.89
C ALA A 49 -11.36 5.33 8.84
N TYR A 50 -10.68 6.39 8.40
CA TYR A 50 -9.60 7.04 9.13
C TYR A 50 -9.96 8.51 9.41
N PRO A 51 -9.41 9.12 10.48
CA PRO A 51 -9.80 10.45 10.94
C PRO A 51 -9.62 11.54 9.87
N ALA A 52 -10.31 12.67 10.07
CA ALA A 52 -10.30 13.81 9.15
C ALA A 52 -8.88 14.35 8.86
N THR A 53 -7.94 14.19 9.80
CA THR A 53 -6.55 14.63 9.63
C THR A 53 -5.72 13.54 8.96
N ILE A 54 -5.29 13.81 7.73
CA ILE A 54 -4.39 12.94 6.97
C ILE A 54 -2.93 13.30 7.30
N ASN A 55 -2.28 12.46 8.10
CA ASN A 55 -0.83 12.51 8.36
C ASN A 55 -0.13 11.23 7.86
N ALA A 56 1.21 11.17 7.96
CA ALA A 56 1.98 10.05 7.42
C ALA A 56 1.60 8.69 8.07
N GLN A 57 1.36 8.69 9.38
CA GLN A 57 0.93 7.50 10.12
C GLN A 57 -0.46 7.02 9.65
N ALA A 58 -1.41 7.93 9.45
CA ALA A 58 -2.72 7.59 8.88
C ALA A 58 -2.58 7.03 7.46
N MET A 59 -1.74 7.62 6.62
CA MET A 59 -1.44 7.13 5.27
C MET A 59 -0.87 5.71 5.31
N LEU A 60 0.10 5.45 6.18
CA LEU A 60 0.71 4.15 6.37
C LEU A 60 -0.31 3.10 6.84
N ARG A 61 -1.16 3.42 7.82
CA ARG A 61 -2.22 2.52 8.30
C ARG A 61 -3.25 2.18 7.23
N MET A 62 -3.68 3.17 6.45
CA MET A 62 -4.56 2.94 5.29
C MET A 62 -3.89 2.01 4.28
N HIS A 63 -2.60 2.22 4.00
CA HIS A 63 -1.86 1.37 3.07
C HIS A 63 -1.68 -0.07 3.60
N LEU A 64 -1.34 -0.24 4.88
CA LEU A 64 -1.27 -1.55 5.55
C LEU A 64 -2.63 -2.27 5.54
N SER A 65 -3.73 -1.54 5.72
CA SER A 65 -5.10 -2.10 5.61
C SER A 65 -5.37 -2.64 4.21
N ALA A 66 -4.93 -1.90 3.18
CA ALA A 66 -5.05 -2.34 1.79
C ALA A 66 -4.20 -3.58 1.50
N ILE A 67 -2.97 -3.64 2.02
CA ILE A 67 -2.12 -4.84 1.91
C ILE A 67 -2.82 -6.02 2.60
N SER A 68 -3.34 -5.83 3.82
CA SER A 68 -4.03 -6.89 4.56
C SER A 68 -5.24 -7.44 3.78
N LYS A 69 -6.09 -6.56 3.25
CA LYS A 69 -7.21 -6.96 2.38
C LYS A 69 -6.74 -7.74 1.15
N ARG A 70 -5.62 -7.34 0.54
CA ARG A 70 -5.01 -8.03 -0.60
C ARG A 70 -4.52 -9.43 -0.20
N CYS A 71 -3.83 -9.57 0.93
CA CYS A 71 -3.35 -10.85 1.45
C CYS A 71 -4.51 -11.80 1.81
N VAL A 72 -5.56 -11.30 2.47
CA VAL A 72 -6.77 -12.09 2.75
C VAL A 72 -7.41 -12.59 1.46
N SER A 73 -7.57 -11.72 0.46
CA SER A 73 -8.09 -12.11 -0.85
C SER A 73 -7.21 -13.15 -1.55
N ALA A 74 -5.88 -12.99 -1.46
CA ALA A 74 -4.89 -13.91 -2.01
C ALA A 74 -4.97 -15.29 -1.35
N LYS A 75 -5.02 -15.35 -0.02
CA LYS A 75 -5.23 -16.57 0.78
C LYS A 75 -6.51 -17.29 0.34
N THR A 76 -7.64 -16.59 0.31
CA THR A 76 -8.92 -17.19 -0.09
C THR A 76 -8.86 -17.70 -1.53
N ARG A 77 -8.22 -16.96 -2.44
CA ARG A 77 -8.02 -17.39 -3.84
C ARG A 77 -7.18 -18.64 -3.92
N ALA A 78 -6.04 -18.69 -3.23
CA ALA A 78 -5.15 -19.85 -3.22
C ALA A 78 -5.87 -21.12 -2.72
N LEU A 79 -6.59 -21.02 -1.60
CA LEU A 79 -7.38 -22.12 -1.05
C LEU A 79 -8.49 -22.59 -2.00
N ARG A 80 -9.16 -21.66 -2.69
CA ARG A 80 -10.19 -22.01 -3.67
C ARG A 80 -9.60 -22.78 -4.85
N MET A 81 -8.48 -22.31 -5.39
CA MET A 81 -7.79 -22.96 -6.51
C MET A 81 -7.27 -24.35 -6.12
N ALA A 82 -6.83 -24.52 -4.87
CA ALA A 82 -6.31 -25.79 -4.37
C ALA A 82 -7.33 -26.93 -4.40
N LYS A 83 -8.64 -26.63 -4.31
CA LYS A 83 -9.72 -27.65 -4.33
C LYS A 83 -9.75 -28.46 -5.63
N GLY A 84 -9.49 -27.81 -6.77
CA GLY A 84 -9.51 -28.45 -8.10
C GLY A 84 -8.14 -28.78 -8.68
N ALA A 85 -7.05 -28.43 -7.99
CA ALA A 85 -5.69 -28.59 -8.51
C ALA A 85 -5.16 -30.02 -8.34
N GLY A 86 -4.22 -30.44 -9.21
CA GLY A 86 -3.44 -31.66 -9.01
C GLY A 86 -2.55 -31.61 -7.75
N SER A 87 -1.97 -32.74 -7.33
CA SER A 87 -1.27 -32.88 -6.04
C SER A 87 -0.19 -31.81 -5.80
N SER A 88 0.76 -31.66 -6.73
CA SER A 88 1.87 -30.70 -6.61
C SER A 88 1.37 -29.25 -6.55
N THR A 89 0.49 -28.85 -7.47
CA THR A 89 -0.09 -27.51 -7.51
C THR A 89 -0.91 -27.22 -6.26
N ARG A 90 -1.68 -28.20 -5.76
CA ARG A 90 -2.47 -28.08 -4.55
C ARG A 90 -1.59 -27.80 -3.33
N MET A 91 -0.46 -28.49 -3.20
CA MET A 91 0.49 -28.28 -2.11
C MET A 91 1.07 -26.87 -2.18
N SER A 92 1.60 -26.44 -3.34
CA SER A 92 2.13 -25.07 -3.52
C SER A 92 1.08 -24.00 -3.20
N LEU A 93 -0.17 -24.19 -3.62
CA LEU A 93 -1.27 -23.26 -3.33
C LEU A 93 -1.62 -23.20 -1.83
N LYS A 94 -1.58 -24.33 -1.11
CA LYS A 94 -1.80 -24.35 0.34
C LYS A 94 -0.68 -23.60 1.08
N THR A 95 0.57 -23.85 0.71
CA THR A 95 1.73 -23.13 1.26
C THR A 95 1.63 -21.62 0.97
N CYS A 96 1.25 -21.22 -0.24
CA CYS A 96 0.97 -19.80 -0.52
C CYS A 96 -0.12 -19.22 0.38
N ALA A 97 -1.20 -19.97 0.67
CA ALA A 97 -2.26 -19.50 1.55
C ALA A 97 -1.77 -19.28 2.99
N GLU A 98 -0.86 -20.12 3.48
CA GLU A 98 -0.19 -19.96 4.78
C GLU A 98 0.73 -18.73 4.79
N LEU A 99 1.55 -18.55 3.76
CA LEU A 99 2.42 -17.38 3.62
C LEU A 99 1.63 -16.06 3.60
N TYR A 100 0.50 -16.02 2.88
CA TYR A 100 -0.39 -14.86 2.91
C TYR A 100 -1.07 -14.66 4.27
N ASN A 101 -1.34 -15.73 5.01
CA ASN A 101 -1.85 -15.62 6.37
C ASN A 101 -0.80 -15.01 7.31
N ASN A 102 0.44 -15.49 7.23
CA ASN A 102 1.55 -14.95 8.02
C ASN A 102 1.75 -13.46 7.73
N ALA A 103 1.67 -13.06 6.45
CA ALA A 103 1.69 -11.65 6.07
C ALA A 103 0.58 -10.83 6.74
N VAL A 104 -0.64 -11.36 6.89
CA VAL A 104 -1.72 -10.68 7.62
C VAL A 104 -1.38 -10.51 9.10
N ASP A 105 -0.79 -11.53 9.72
CA ASP A 105 -0.40 -11.48 11.13
C ASP A 105 0.69 -10.41 11.38
N LEU A 106 1.69 -10.33 10.50
CA LEU A 106 2.75 -9.32 10.51
C LEU A 106 2.22 -7.89 10.31
N ILE A 107 1.19 -7.73 9.46
CA ILE A 107 0.48 -6.45 9.33
C ILE A 107 -0.24 -6.11 10.63
N GLY A 108 -0.84 -7.10 11.30
CA GLY A 108 -1.44 -6.93 12.63
C GLY A 108 -0.42 -6.45 13.67
N VAL A 109 0.79 -7.01 13.66
CA VAL A 109 1.91 -6.55 14.51
C VAL A 109 2.27 -5.10 14.20
N SER A 110 2.43 -4.77 12.91
CA SER A 110 2.74 -3.40 12.44
C SER A 110 1.68 -2.38 12.89
N MET A 111 0.40 -2.73 12.76
CA MET A 111 -0.71 -1.87 13.18
C MET A 111 -0.74 -1.65 14.70
N ARG A 112 -0.35 -2.66 15.50
CA ARG A 112 -0.20 -2.50 16.95
C ARG A 112 0.98 -1.60 17.31
N ALA A 113 2.13 -1.75 16.65
CA ALA A 113 3.27 -0.85 16.82
C ALA A 113 2.88 0.61 16.52
N LEU A 114 2.17 0.83 15.40
CA LEU A 114 1.64 2.16 15.04
C LEU A 114 0.64 2.73 16.04
N ASN A 115 -0.03 1.91 16.87
CA ASN A 115 -0.86 2.41 17.96
C ASN A 115 -0.04 2.80 19.20
N ALA A 116 1.05 2.08 19.47
CA ALA A 116 1.93 2.36 20.60
C ALA A 116 2.72 3.67 20.40
N ASN A 117 3.08 3.98 19.16
CA ASN A 117 3.74 5.22 18.75
C ASN A 117 5.00 5.53 19.57
N ASP A 118 5.82 4.51 19.80
CA ASP A 118 7.09 4.61 20.48
C ASP A 118 8.24 4.90 19.50
N GLY A 119 9.42 5.23 20.04
CA GLY A 119 10.61 5.54 19.23
C GLY A 119 11.13 4.37 18.38
N GLN A 120 10.58 3.15 18.53
CA GLN A 120 10.97 1.95 17.79
C GLN A 120 9.96 1.57 16.69
N THR A 121 8.81 2.24 16.64
CA THR A 121 7.69 1.92 15.75
C THR A 121 8.12 1.87 14.29
N GLY A 122 8.90 2.85 13.82
CA GLY A 122 9.38 2.90 12.44
C GLY A 122 10.25 1.70 12.03
N GLN A 123 11.18 1.30 12.89
CA GLN A 123 12.06 0.15 12.65
C GLN A 123 11.28 -1.16 12.66
N MET A 124 10.36 -1.32 13.62
CA MET A 124 9.51 -2.49 13.71
C MET A 124 8.66 -2.66 12.45
N VAL A 125 7.99 -1.60 12.00
CA VAL A 125 7.18 -1.65 10.77
C VAL A 125 8.04 -1.99 9.55
N GLN A 126 9.24 -1.43 9.45
CA GLN A 126 10.16 -1.74 8.34
C GLN A 126 10.53 -3.23 8.30
N ILE A 127 10.86 -3.83 9.45
CA ILE A 127 11.18 -5.27 9.56
C ILE A 127 9.97 -6.11 9.12
N MET A 128 8.78 -5.78 9.63
CA MET A 128 7.56 -6.51 9.29
C MET A 128 7.24 -6.40 7.79
N LEU A 129 7.44 -5.22 7.17
CA LEU A 129 7.25 -5.02 5.73
C LEU A 129 8.22 -5.87 4.88
N GLN A 130 9.47 -6.04 5.33
CA GLN A 130 10.42 -6.96 4.70
C GLN A 130 9.94 -8.41 4.78
N GLU A 131 9.46 -8.86 5.93
CA GLU A 131 8.94 -10.23 6.10
C GLU A 131 7.65 -10.48 5.29
N ILE A 132 6.78 -9.48 5.17
CA ILE A 132 5.59 -9.53 4.31
C ILE A 132 6.00 -9.70 2.85
N ARG A 133 7.02 -8.96 2.38
CA ARG A 133 7.57 -9.15 1.01
C ARG A 133 8.11 -10.54 0.80
N GLN A 134 8.92 -11.02 1.74
CA GLN A 134 9.51 -12.35 1.67
C GLN A 134 8.42 -13.41 1.60
N SER A 135 7.36 -13.29 2.41
CA SER A 135 6.21 -14.21 2.37
C SER A 135 5.55 -14.24 0.98
N ALA A 136 5.33 -13.07 0.36
CA ALA A 136 4.79 -13.00 -0.99
C ALA A 136 5.74 -13.62 -2.05
N GLN A 137 7.03 -13.34 -1.97
CA GLN A 137 8.03 -13.89 -2.89
C GLN A 137 8.20 -15.41 -2.72
N GLN A 138 8.14 -15.91 -1.49
CA GLN A 138 8.23 -17.35 -1.20
C GLN A 138 7.05 -18.13 -1.79
N CYS A 139 5.89 -17.50 -1.96
CA CYS A 139 4.79 -18.11 -2.72
C CYS A 139 5.21 -18.37 -4.17
N ASP A 140 5.92 -17.43 -4.81
CA ASP A 140 6.38 -17.61 -6.19
C ASP A 140 7.43 -18.73 -6.30
N VAL A 141 8.29 -18.87 -5.28
CA VAL A 141 9.27 -19.97 -5.18
C VAL A 141 8.59 -21.34 -5.15
N GLN A 142 7.38 -21.47 -4.57
CA GLN A 142 6.66 -22.76 -4.54
C GLN A 142 6.30 -23.31 -5.93
N PHE A 143 6.38 -22.48 -6.97
CA PHE A 143 6.06 -22.84 -8.36
C PHE A 143 7.29 -22.87 -9.27
N GLN A 144 8.51 -22.69 -8.75
CA GLN A 144 9.75 -22.82 -9.51
C GLN A 144 10.12 -24.31 -9.72
N ARG A 145 9.20 -25.07 -10.30
CA ARG A 145 9.36 -26.49 -10.63
C ARG A 145 8.96 -26.73 -12.09
N PRO A 146 9.61 -27.66 -12.81
CA PRO A 146 9.26 -27.97 -14.19
C PRO A 146 7.77 -28.28 -14.36
N GLY A 147 7.12 -27.65 -15.34
CA GLY A 147 5.71 -27.89 -15.67
C GLY A 147 4.68 -27.25 -14.73
N LEU A 148 5.09 -26.49 -13.71
CA LEU A 148 4.17 -25.73 -12.87
C LEU A 148 4.16 -24.25 -13.26
N SER A 149 2.97 -23.72 -13.53
CA SER A 149 2.74 -22.27 -13.64
C SER A 149 2.20 -21.72 -12.34
N ASN A 150 2.66 -20.53 -11.94
CA ASN A 150 2.18 -19.84 -10.75
C ASN A 150 0.96 -18.96 -11.06
N PRO A 151 -0.25 -19.36 -10.63
CA PRO A 151 -1.46 -18.57 -10.88
C PRO A 151 -1.59 -17.34 -9.96
N LEU A 152 -0.70 -17.18 -8.98
CA LEU A 152 -0.72 -16.12 -7.98
C LEU A 152 0.40 -15.10 -8.16
N SER A 153 1.29 -15.28 -9.15
CA SER A 153 2.45 -14.41 -9.41
C SER A 153 2.10 -12.91 -9.49
N HIS A 154 1.04 -12.56 -10.22
CA HIS A 154 0.57 -11.18 -10.29
C HIS A 154 0.12 -10.64 -8.92
N VAL A 155 -0.47 -11.49 -8.08
CA VAL A 155 -0.92 -11.11 -6.73
C VAL A 155 0.27 -10.93 -5.80
N SER A 156 1.23 -11.86 -5.80
CA SER A 156 2.50 -11.76 -5.06
C SER A 156 3.24 -10.47 -5.42
N GLY A 157 3.43 -10.22 -6.72
CA GLY A 157 4.10 -9.01 -7.21
C GLY A 157 3.37 -7.72 -6.84
N SER A 158 2.03 -7.74 -6.83
CA SER A 158 1.22 -6.61 -6.36
C SER A 158 1.42 -6.34 -4.87
N ILE A 159 1.49 -7.38 -4.03
CA ILE A 159 1.75 -7.22 -2.59
C ILE A 159 3.15 -6.65 -2.36
N VAL A 160 4.17 -7.16 -3.05
CA VAL A 160 5.53 -6.63 -2.99
C VAL A 160 5.57 -5.14 -3.32
N LYS A 161 4.96 -4.71 -4.43
CA LYS A 161 4.91 -3.27 -4.79
C LYS A 161 4.21 -2.42 -3.73
N MET A 162 3.11 -2.91 -3.16
CA MET A 162 2.41 -2.18 -2.08
C MET A 162 3.29 -2.04 -0.83
N THR A 163 4.05 -3.06 -0.44
CA THR A 163 4.96 -2.94 0.71
C THR A 163 6.11 -1.95 0.46
N VAL A 164 6.56 -1.77 -0.78
CA VAL A 164 7.57 -0.75 -1.12
C VAL A 164 6.98 0.65 -0.91
N ASN A 165 5.75 0.89 -1.36
CA ASN A 165 5.06 2.15 -1.03
C ASN A 165 4.83 2.32 0.48
N ALA A 166 4.57 1.23 1.22
CA ALA A 166 4.46 1.28 2.67
C ALA A 166 5.79 1.65 3.34
N ASP A 167 6.93 1.19 2.83
CA ASP A 167 8.25 1.60 3.32
C ASP A 167 8.47 3.10 3.09
N ASP A 168 8.08 3.64 1.93
CA ASP A 168 8.17 5.09 1.67
C ASP A 168 7.31 5.88 2.65
N LEU A 169 6.07 5.45 2.90
CA LEU A 169 5.18 6.08 3.88
C LEU A 169 5.73 5.98 5.31
N ASN A 170 6.33 4.85 5.67
CA ASN A 170 7.03 4.67 6.94
C ASN A 170 8.23 5.62 7.05
N ASN A 171 9.02 5.79 6.00
CA ASN A 171 10.13 6.73 5.97
C ASN A 171 9.64 8.18 6.13
N LEU A 172 8.55 8.56 5.47
CA LEU A 172 7.93 9.88 5.62
C LEU A 172 7.44 10.13 7.05
N MET A 173 6.91 9.09 7.71
CA MET A 173 6.53 9.15 9.12
C MET A 173 7.75 9.38 10.01
N ASN A 174 8.84 8.63 9.79
CA ASN A 174 10.05 8.73 10.61
C ASN A 174 10.87 10.02 10.36
N SER A 175 10.76 10.64 9.17
CA SER A 175 11.57 11.81 8.81
C SER A 175 11.02 13.15 9.30
N ASN A 176 9.78 13.21 9.82
CA ASN A 176 9.16 14.45 10.30
C ASN A 176 8.42 14.25 11.64
N PRO A 177 9.12 13.97 12.74
CA PRO A 177 8.49 13.72 14.05
C PRO A 177 7.65 14.91 14.59
N ASN A 178 7.86 16.13 14.07
CA ASN A 178 7.16 17.35 14.51
C ASN A 178 5.85 17.65 13.76
N LEU A 179 5.41 16.79 12.82
CA LEU A 179 4.09 16.90 12.17
C LEU A 179 2.98 16.12 12.92
N PHE A 180 3.28 15.65 14.14
CA PHE A 180 2.44 14.71 14.89
C PHE A 180 1.91 15.24 16.23
N HIS A 181 1.90 16.57 16.41
CA HIS A 181 1.18 17.25 17.47
C HIS A 181 0.12 18.18 16.88
#